data_AF-A0A1V2LWQ2-F1
#
_entry.id   AF-A0A1V2LWQ2-F1
#
_cell.length_a   1.000
_cell.length_b   1.000
_cell.length_c   1.000
_cell.angle_alpha   90.00
_cell.angle_beta   90.00
_cell.angle_gamma   90.00
#
_symmetry.space_group_name_H-M   'P 1'
#
loop_
_entity.id
_entity.type
_entity.pdbx_description
1 polymer ?
#
loop_
_entity_poly.entity_id
_entity_poly.type
_entity_poly.pdbx_seq_one_letter_code
_entity_poly.pdbx_strand_id
1 'polypeptide(L)'
;MKLNYETLQDKAQWEKEGFELPKFDIKQIKENTLKNPTWVHFGAGNLFRAFIANVQQDILNKGKSDKGIIAVEGFDYEIIQKTYQPMKKITWE
;
A
#
# COMPACT_ATOMS: atom_id res chain seq x y z
N MET A 1 9.21 15.61 -5.77
CA MET A 1 9.37 14.15 -5.90
C MET A 1 7.99 13.52 -6.05
N LYS A 2 7.74 12.70 -7.07
CA LYS A 2 6.43 12.06 -7.28
C LYS A 2 6.50 10.61 -6.80
N LEU A 3 5.71 10.24 -5.81
CA LEU A 3 5.66 8.87 -5.29
C LEU A 3 5.01 7.92 -6.32
N ASN A 4 5.78 7.01 -6.90
CA ASN A 4 5.34 5.97 -7.84
C ASN A 4 6.33 4.78 -7.86
N TYR A 5 6.01 3.67 -8.52
CA TYR A 5 6.89 2.49 -8.58
C TYR A 5 8.28 2.75 -9.17
N GLU A 6 8.40 3.64 -10.16
CA GLU A 6 9.68 3.94 -10.81
C GLU A 6 10.57 4.75 -9.88
N THR A 7 10.01 5.77 -9.23
CA THR A 7 10.76 6.61 -8.29
C THR A 7 11.10 5.86 -7.00
N LEU A 8 10.30 4.88 -6.58
CA LEU A 8 10.60 4.01 -5.44
C LEU A 8 11.80 3.07 -5.67
N GLN A 9 12.23 2.87 -6.92
CA GLN A 9 13.46 2.10 -7.19
C GLN A 9 14.71 2.87 -6.74
N ASP A 10 14.68 4.20 -6.78
CA ASP A 10 15.77 5.05 -6.29
C ASP A 10 15.68 5.21 -4.76
N LYS A 11 15.96 4.12 -4.04
CA LYS A 11 15.86 4.08 -2.58
C LYS A 11 16.71 5.15 -1.91
N ALA A 12 17.90 5.41 -2.45
CA ALA A 12 18.84 6.38 -1.91
C ALA A 12 18.25 7.80 -1.88
N GLN A 13 17.47 8.17 -2.90
CA GLN A 13 16.79 9.46 -2.92
C GLN A 13 15.76 9.60 -1.79
N TRP A 14 14.96 8.57 -1.53
CA TRP A 14 13.95 8.59 -0.46
C TRP A 14 14.57 8.52 0.94
N GLU A 15 15.59 7.68 1.12
CA GLU A 15 16.29 7.52 2.39
C GLU A 15 17.03 8.81 2.80
N LYS A 16 17.60 9.54 1.82
CA LYS A 16 18.24 10.85 2.06
C LYS A 16 17.25 11.89 2.59
N GLU A 17 16.00 11.82 2.18
CA GLU A 17 14.91 12.70 2.64
C GLU A 17 14.28 12.20 3.97
N GLY A 18 14.80 11.12 4.55
CA GLY A 18 14.36 10.58 5.84
C GLY A 18 13.11 9.69 5.78
N PHE A 19 12.71 9.24 4.59
CA PHE A 19 11.57 8.32 4.45
C PHE A 19 11.99 6.88 4.75
N GLU A 20 11.15 6.18 5.50
CA GLU A 20 11.25 4.73 5.65
C GLU A 20 10.57 4.02 4.47
N LEU A 21 11.31 3.11 3.84
CA LEU A 21 10.81 2.33 2.70
C LEU A 21 10.35 0.93 3.12
N PRO A 22 9.41 0.32 2.37
CA PRO A 22 9.06 -1.07 2.55
C PRO A 22 10.28 -2.00 2.48
N LYS A 23 10.39 -2.92 3.44
CA LYS A 23 11.48 -3.91 3.53
C LYS A 23 11.13 -5.24 2.83
N PHE A 24 10.11 -5.22 1.99
CA PHE A 24 9.58 -6.36 1.25
C PHE A 24 9.37 -5.99 -0.23
N ASP A 25 9.21 -7.00 -1.08
CA ASP A 25 8.89 -6.80 -2.49
C ASP A 25 7.38 -6.51 -2.67
N ILE A 26 7.06 -5.26 -3.02
CA ILE A 26 5.67 -4.80 -3.18
C ILE A 26 4.94 -5.60 -4.28
N LYS A 27 5.62 -5.98 -5.37
CA LYS A 27 5.01 -6.75 -6.46
C LYS A 27 4.67 -8.16 -5.99
N GLN A 28 5.61 -8.80 -5.30
CA GLN A 28 5.38 -10.14 -4.73
C GLN A 28 4.21 -10.16 -3.76
N ILE A 29 4.14 -9.19 -2.83
CA ILE A 29 3.03 -9.11 -1.86
C ILE A 29 1.70 -8.92 -2.59
N LYS A 30 1.66 -8.07 -3.62
CA LYS A 30 0.46 -7.83 -4.42
C LYS A 30 -0.03 -9.11 -5.10
N GLU A 31 0.86 -9.82 -5.80
CA GLU A 31 0.55 -11.08 -6.49
C GLU A 31 0.03 -12.14 -5.50
N ASN A 32 0.70 -12.30 -4.37
CA ASN A 32 0.28 -13.26 -3.33
C ASN A 32 -1.09 -12.91 -2.74
N THR A 33 -1.35 -11.62 -2.53
CA THR A 33 -2.64 -11.13 -1.99
C THR A 33 -3.78 -11.40 -2.97
N LEU A 34 -3.57 -11.19 -4.26
CA LEU A 34 -4.57 -11.45 -5.30
C LEU A 34 -4.80 -12.95 -5.50
N LYS A 35 -3.73 -13.75 -5.46
CA LYS A 35 -3.82 -15.21 -5.63
C LYS A 35 -4.56 -15.89 -4.49
N ASN A 36 -4.33 -15.43 -3.25
CA ASN A 36 -4.89 -16.03 -2.04
C ASN A 36 -5.31 -14.95 -1.03
N PRO A 37 -6.40 -14.22 -1.28
CA PRO A 37 -6.82 -13.12 -0.42
C PRO A 37 -7.17 -13.62 0.98
N THR A 38 -6.57 -13.00 2.00
CA THR A 38 -6.78 -13.39 3.42
C THR A 38 -7.59 -12.34 4.19
N TRP A 39 -7.55 -11.07 3.77
CA TRP A 39 -8.26 -9.99 4.46
C TRP A 39 -8.80 -8.97 3.45
N VAL A 40 -10.13 -8.78 3.49
CA VAL A 40 -10.83 -7.67 2.84
C VAL A 40 -11.33 -6.69 3.91
N HIS A 41 -11.01 -5.41 3.78
CA HIS A 41 -11.42 -4.35 4.69
C HIS A 41 -12.37 -3.38 4.01
N PHE A 42 -13.57 -3.17 4.57
CA PHE A 42 -14.55 -2.23 4.05
C PHE A 42 -14.43 -0.88 4.77
N GLY A 43 -14.20 0.20 4.01
CA GLY A 43 -14.02 1.56 4.53
C GLY A 43 -12.55 1.93 4.71
N ALA A 44 -11.86 2.23 3.61
CA ALA A 44 -10.42 2.53 3.58
C ALA A 44 -10.06 3.95 4.04
N GLY A 45 -10.76 4.48 5.05
CA GLY A 45 -10.62 5.85 5.53
C GLY A 45 -9.35 6.13 6.36
N ASN A 46 -9.34 7.27 7.06
CA ASN A 46 -8.16 7.72 7.81
C ASN A 46 -7.71 6.73 8.90
N LEU A 47 -8.65 6.14 9.65
CA LEU A 47 -8.30 5.19 10.70
C LEU A 47 -7.69 3.90 10.13
N PHE A 48 -8.20 3.42 8.99
CA PHE A 48 -7.60 2.31 8.27
C PHE A 48 -6.16 2.62 7.88
N ARG A 49 -5.91 3.78 7.27
CA ARG A 49 -4.57 4.19 6.82
C ARG A 49 -3.58 4.40 7.97
N ALA A 50 -4.01 5.05 9.05
CA ALA A 50 -3.12 5.39 10.17
C ALA A 50 -2.80 4.19 11.07
N PHE A 51 -3.72 3.22 11.18
CA PHE A 51 -3.59 2.12 12.12
C PHE A 51 -3.47 0.76 11.43
N ILE A 52 -4.52 0.32 10.74
CA ILE A 52 -4.59 -1.03 10.17
C ILE A 52 -3.53 -1.25 9.10
N ALA A 53 -3.39 -0.32 8.15
CA ALA A 53 -2.38 -0.40 7.10
C ALA A 53 -0.95 -0.31 7.68
N ASN A 54 -0.75 0.47 8.74
CA ASN A 54 0.54 0.59 9.42
C ASN A 54 0.93 -0.72 10.12
N VAL A 55 0.00 -1.34 10.87
CA VAL A 55 0.24 -2.65 11.49
C VAL A 55 0.55 -3.71 10.43
N GLN A 56 -0.17 -3.71 9.30
CA GLN A 56 0.11 -4.66 8.22
C GLN A 56 1.48 -4.42 7.58
N GLN A 57 1.85 -3.16 7.33
CA GLN A 57 3.17 -2.79 6.85
C GLN A 57 4.27 -3.33 7.77
N ASP A 58 4.07 -3.22 9.07
CA ASP A 58 4.98 -3.72 10.10
C ASP A 58 5.14 -5.24 10.08
N ILE A 59 4.03 -5.97 9.91
CA ILE A 59 4.00 -7.44 9.79
C ILE A 59 4.77 -7.88 8.54
N LEU A 60 4.53 -7.22 7.42
CA LEU A 60 5.21 -7.48 6.14
C LEU A 60 6.72 -7.16 6.23
N ASN A 61 7.09 -6.03 6.84
CA ASN A 61 8.48 -5.66 7.08
C ASN A 61 9.22 -6.68 7.97
N LYS A 62 8.50 -7.36 8.87
CA LYS A 62 9.03 -8.43 9.73
C LYS A 62 9.05 -9.81 9.05
N GLY A 63 8.59 -9.91 7.79
CA GLY A 63 8.48 -11.18 7.06
C GLY A 63 7.46 -12.16 7.65
N LYS A 64 6.53 -11.67 8.48
CA LYS A 64 5.51 -12.49 9.18
C LYS A 64 4.23 -12.68 8.38
N SER A 65 4.13 -12.04 7.22
CA SER A 65 3.08 -12.22 6.23
C SER A 65 3.70 -12.05 4.85
N ASP A 66 3.08 -12.68 3.86
CA ASP A 66 3.37 -12.56 2.44
C ASP A 66 2.19 -11.92 1.67
N LYS A 67 1.19 -11.40 2.40
CA LYS A 67 -0.07 -10.85 1.86
C LYS A 67 -0.41 -9.52 2.53
N GLY A 68 -1.01 -8.61 1.76
CA GLY A 68 -1.56 -7.33 2.20
C GLY A 68 -3.05 -7.40 2.51
N ILE A 69 -3.68 -6.22 2.59
CA ILE A 69 -5.12 -6.07 2.83
C ILE A 69 -5.77 -5.52 1.57
N ILE A 70 -6.85 -6.17 1.12
CA ILE A 70 -7.69 -5.66 0.04
C ILE A 70 -8.65 -4.65 0.67
N ALA A 71 -8.40 -3.36 0.43
CA ALA A 71 -9.28 -2.31 0.93
C ALA A 71 -10.38 -2.02 -0.10
N VAL A 72 -11.63 -2.05 0.34
CA VAL A 72 -12.83 -1.80 -0.48
C VAL A 72 -13.53 -0.58 0.08
N GLU A 73 -13.92 0.35 -0.78
CA GLU A 73 -14.70 1.52 -0.41
C GLU A 73 -16.02 1.50 -1.20
N GLY A 74 -17.13 1.39 -0.48
CA GLY A 74 -18.48 1.30 -1.05
C GLY A 74 -19.24 2.63 -1.05
N PHE A 75 -18.66 3.68 -0.46
CA PHE A 75 -19.29 5.00 -0.34
C PHE A 75 -18.47 6.05 -1.09
N ASP A 76 -19.10 6.56 -2.14
CA ASP A 76 -18.73 7.70 -2.97
C ASP A 76 -17.54 7.52 -3.94
N TYR A 77 -17.87 7.43 -5.24
CA TYR A 77 -16.93 7.39 -6.36
C TYR A 77 -15.99 8.61 -6.41
N GLU A 78 -16.32 9.71 -5.72
CA GLU A 78 -15.50 10.93 -5.69
C GLU A 78 -14.19 10.79 -4.88
N ILE A 79 -14.17 10.06 -3.76
CA ILE A 79 -12.98 9.92 -2.91
C ILE A 79 -11.95 9.00 -3.57
N ILE A 80 -12.41 7.90 -4.20
CA ILE A 80 -11.55 7.02 -4.99
C ILE A 80 -10.88 7.81 -6.12
N GLN A 81 -11.62 8.67 -6.82
CA GLN A 81 -11.04 9.46 -7.90
C GLN A 81 -10.06 10.54 -7.42
N LYS A 82 -10.41 11.33 -6.41
CA LYS A 82 -9.57 12.48 -5.98
C LYS A 82 -8.35 12.05 -5.15
N THR A 83 -8.45 10.99 -4.35
CA THR A 83 -7.36 10.54 -3.47
C THR A 83 -6.49 9.46 -4.11
N TYR A 84 -7.08 8.53 -4.88
CA TYR A 84 -6.36 7.37 -5.41
C TYR A 84 -5.96 7.47 -6.89
N GLN A 85 -6.60 8.30 -7.72
CA GLN A 85 -6.15 8.48 -9.13
C GLN A 85 -4.82 9.24 -9.27
N PRO A 86 -4.46 10.23 -8.42
CA PRO A 86 -3.12 10.79 -8.47
C PRO A 86 -2.03 9.77 -8.08
N MET A 87 -2.41 8.77 -7.27
CA MET A 87 -1.57 7.69 -6.74
C MET A 87 -1.74 6.37 -7.49
N LYS A 88 -2.38 6.36 -8.67
CA LYS A 88 -2.76 5.18 -9.48
C LYS A 88 -1.59 4.30 -9.95
N LYS A 89 -0.37 4.57 -9.49
CA LYS A 89 0.82 3.77 -9.75
C LYS A 89 1.32 3.00 -8.52
N ILE A 90 0.58 2.87 -7.41
CA ILE A 90 1.09 2.06 -6.26
C ILE A 90 0.06 1.08 -5.68
N THR A 91 -1.25 1.25 -5.86
CA THR A 91 -2.21 0.39 -5.11
C THR A 91 -3.15 -0.49 -5.91
N TRP A 92 -3.29 -0.36 -7.23
CA TRP A 92 -4.21 -1.23 -7.99
C TRP A 92 -3.71 -1.54 -9.41
N GLU A 93 -3.48 -2.85 -9.66
CA GLU A 93 -3.31 -3.61 -10.92
C GLU A 93 -2.85 -5.04 -10.55
#